data_AF-A0A2E5MR75-F1
#
_entry.id   AF-A0A2E5MR75-F1
#
_cell.length_a   1.000
_cell.length_b   1.000
_cell.length_c   1.000
_cell.angle_alpha   90.00
_cell.angle_beta   90.00
_cell.angle_gamma   90.00
#
_symmetry.space_group_name_H-M   'P 1'
#
loop_
_entity.id
_entity.type
_entity.pdbx_description
1 polymer ?
#
loop_
_entity_poly.entity_id
_entity_poly.type
_entity_poly.pdbx_seq_one_letter_code
_entity_poly.pdbx_strand_id
1 'polypeptide(L)'
;MPPVPQVKLPHKSIHSRLKAGRNVPKDDPARRVESIVVRKHWTSVCILVATTIFLARPAMPDALDAAAQANISETITTSMLLTNGEAVRFGLWNFNPNDYFEIDNDQFGSADSAQLRQEISVVSLPYQWQTHLPGSDDELLVLAKLAYLDIDQDIQVVASDNPGQDELRDTVISGELGGAWRHHIDRHWRVTLGLYSHLLHYKNRTRYKTEASKPFAPVLDGVLTNISVNALVAEPTLTVNYLLDAQGAQWNFFSDYHYIAGTTYGAHIEAHKAKPEAFFWSNGLRVKVPTKAAFLPAQDLWLRAARVDVGGDMSHALGSTHYYEAGVAWLVETNDFMGILDNIGIGINFNYGSVLRGGSIIFMFNEK
;
A
#
# COMPACT_ATOMS: atom_id res chain seq x y z
N MET A 1 16.56 70.92 -3.39
CA MET A 1 16.62 70.51 -1.97
C MET A 1 15.19 70.29 -1.48
N PRO A 2 14.87 69.28 -0.65
CA PRO A 2 15.76 68.25 -0.10
C PRO A 2 15.51 66.83 -0.64
N PRO A 3 16.51 65.94 -0.56
CA PRO A 3 16.43 64.52 -0.92
C PRO A 3 15.90 63.65 0.24
N VAL A 4 15.31 62.50 -0.11
CA VAL A 4 14.81 61.47 0.81
C VAL A 4 15.98 60.68 1.43
N PRO A 5 15.95 60.30 2.73
CA PRO A 5 17.11 59.75 3.42
C PRO A 5 17.38 58.29 3.05
N GLN A 6 18.65 57.99 2.75
CA GLN A 6 19.17 56.63 2.70
C GLN A 6 19.37 56.08 4.11
N VAL A 7 18.74 54.94 4.41
CA VAL A 7 18.98 54.16 5.63
C VAL A 7 20.23 53.30 5.41
N LYS A 8 21.29 53.62 6.16
CA LYS A 8 22.53 52.82 6.24
C LYS A 8 22.30 51.57 7.08
N LEU A 9 22.50 50.40 6.48
CA LEU A 9 22.68 49.13 7.18
C LEU A 9 24.14 49.02 7.66
N PRO A 10 24.41 48.68 8.93
CA PRO A 10 25.75 48.36 9.37
C PRO A 10 26.08 46.88 9.09
N HIS A 11 27.07 46.68 8.21
CA HIS A 11 27.90 45.47 8.17
C HIS A 11 28.57 45.26 9.54
N LYS A 12 28.37 44.11 10.17
CA LYS A 12 29.33 43.58 11.16
C LYS A 12 29.60 42.11 10.93
N SER A 13 30.91 41.84 10.92
CA SER A 13 31.60 40.64 10.50
C SER A 13 31.44 39.46 11.44
N ILE A 14 31.39 38.29 10.81
CA ILE A 14 31.66 36.97 11.39
C ILE A 14 33.14 36.90 11.78
N HIS A 15 33.44 36.79 13.09
CA HIS A 15 34.34 35.79 13.67
C HIS A 15 34.69 36.07 15.14
N SER A 16 34.80 34.97 15.88
CA SER A 16 35.45 34.78 17.18
C SER A 16 34.70 35.25 18.45
N ARG A 17 34.17 34.27 19.20
CA ARG A 17 34.47 34.11 20.63
C ARG A 17 34.18 32.68 21.08
N LEU A 18 35.30 31.99 21.33
CA LEU A 18 35.42 30.72 22.03
C LEU A 18 34.99 30.84 23.51
N LYS A 19 34.49 29.72 24.03
CA LYS A 19 34.48 29.29 25.44
C LYS A 19 33.57 30.05 26.42
N ALA A 20 32.42 29.42 26.70
CA ALA A 20 31.91 29.29 28.06
C ALA A 20 31.13 27.97 28.17
N GLY A 21 31.63 27.06 29.01
CA GLY A 21 31.05 25.74 29.21
C GLY A 21 29.66 25.79 29.83
N ARG A 22 28.82 24.84 29.41
CA ARG A 22 27.70 24.36 30.22
C ARG A 22 27.76 22.86 30.31
N ASN A 23 27.60 22.43 31.55
CA ASN A 23 27.70 21.06 32.04
C ASN A 23 26.74 20.12 31.31
N VAL A 24 27.30 19.05 30.77
CA VAL A 24 26.60 17.83 30.40
C VAL A 24 26.29 17.07 31.69
N PRO A 25 25.03 16.71 32.00
CA PRO A 25 24.76 15.74 33.06
C PRO A 25 25.28 14.37 32.63
N LYS A 26 26.08 13.75 33.51
CA LYS A 26 26.60 12.38 33.37
C LYS A 26 25.46 11.39 33.13
N ASP A 27 25.68 10.51 32.16
CA ASP A 27 24.85 9.36 31.83
C ASP A 27 24.55 8.50 33.07
N ASP A 28 23.26 8.29 33.32
CA ASP A 28 22.75 7.35 34.31
C ASP A 28 22.61 5.95 33.67
N PRO A 29 23.38 4.94 34.10
CA PRO A 29 23.30 3.59 33.54
C PRO A 29 21.95 2.90 33.80
N ALA A 30 21.12 3.39 34.72
CA ALA A 30 19.78 2.85 34.96
C ALA A 30 18.79 3.19 33.82
N ARG A 31 18.95 4.33 33.14
CA ARG A 31 18.15 4.69 31.95
C ARG A 31 18.53 3.90 30.68
N ARG A 32 19.72 3.29 30.66
CA ARG A 32 20.14 2.41 29.56
C ARG A 32 19.46 1.03 29.60
N VAL A 33 19.00 0.58 30.77
CA VAL A 33 18.31 -0.71 30.90
C VAL A 33 16.83 -0.58 30.54
N GLU A 34 16.18 0.54 30.84
CA GLU A 34 14.77 0.78 30.44
C GLU A 34 14.62 1.13 28.94
N SER A 35 15.61 1.77 28.32
CA SER A 35 15.57 2.09 26.88
C SER A 35 15.89 0.91 25.95
N ILE A 36 16.48 -0.17 26.48
CA ILE A 36 16.72 -1.43 25.75
C ILE A 36 15.49 -2.35 25.80
N VAL A 37 14.62 -2.21 26.81
CA VAL A 37 13.47 -3.10 27.02
C VAL A 37 12.22 -2.69 26.21
N VAL A 38 12.14 -1.45 25.72
CA VAL A 38 10.96 -0.96 24.96
C VAL A 38 11.10 -1.12 23.44
N ARG A 39 12.27 -1.52 22.92
CA ARG A 39 12.55 -1.64 21.46
C ARG A 39 12.40 -3.05 20.87
N LYS A 40 11.73 -3.99 21.54
CA LYS A 40 11.75 -5.42 21.15
C LYS A 40 10.39 -6.09 20.88
N HIS A 41 9.46 -5.35 20.31
CA HIS A 41 8.27 -5.87 19.65
C HIS A 41 8.08 -4.94 18.43
N TRP A 42 7.98 -5.30 17.16
CA TRP A 42 7.27 -6.35 16.42
C TRP A 42 7.90 -6.30 15.00
N THR A 43 8.42 -7.35 14.39
CA THR A 43 7.69 -8.39 13.65
C THR A 43 8.58 -9.63 13.59
N SER A 44 8.36 -10.54 14.52
CA SER A 44 8.70 -11.94 14.31
C SER A 44 7.39 -12.64 14.03
N VAL A 45 7.22 -13.18 12.83
CA VAL A 45 6.37 -14.36 12.67
C VAL A 45 7.11 -15.49 13.39
N CYS A 46 7.06 -15.47 14.73
CA CYS A 46 7.48 -16.58 15.54
C CYS A 46 6.43 -17.67 15.33
N ILE A 47 6.72 -18.64 14.46
CA ILE A 47 6.04 -19.93 14.52
C ILE A 47 6.47 -20.55 15.85
N LEU A 48 5.68 -20.32 16.90
CA LEU A 48 5.88 -20.94 18.21
C LEU A 48 5.41 -22.39 18.10
N VAL A 49 6.26 -23.28 17.57
CA VAL A 49 6.06 -24.72 17.74
C VAL A 49 6.37 -25.03 19.20
N ALA A 50 5.33 -25.00 20.04
CA ALA A 50 5.44 -25.35 21.44
C ALA A 50 5.89 -26.81 21.58
N THR A 51 7.12 -26.98 22.07
CA THR A 51 7.70 -28.23 22.53
C THR A 51 6.96 -28.71 23.78
N THR A 52 5.81 -29.38 23.60
CA THR A 52 5.21 -30.27 24.60
C THR A 52 4.68 -31.52 23.89
N ILE A 53 5.60 -32.32 23.38
CA ILE A 53 5.33 -33.73 23.09
C ILE A 53 5.33 -34.43 24.44
N PHE A 54 4.15 -34.71 25.00
CA PHE A 54 3.79 -36.03 25.51
C PHE A 54 2.30 -36.00 25.91
N LEU A 55 1.50 -36.77 25.19
CA LEU A 55 0.10 -37.16 25.48
C LEU A 55 -1.02 -36.17 25.06
N ALA A 56 -1.13 -35.89 23.76
CA ALA A 56 -2.42 -35.60 23.11
C ALA A 56 -2.37 -36.04 21.63
N ARG A 57 -3.51 -36.47 21.08
CA ARG A 57 -3.73 -36.96 19.70
C ARG A 57 -3.20 -35.99 18.62
N PRO A 58 -2.91 -36.46 17.37
CA PRO A 58 -2.26 -35.64 16.36
C PRO A 58 -3.23 -34.61 15.79
N ALA A 59 -3.14 -33.36 16.25
CA ALA A 59 -3.87 -32.19 15.73
C ALA A 59 -2.98 -31.26 14.87
N MET A 60 -1.77 -31.72 14.54
CA MET A 60 -0.76 -30.95 13.81
C MET A 60 -1.12 -30.69 12.32
N PRO A 61 -1.74 -31.64 11.58
CA PRO A 61 -2.14 -31.40 10.19
C PRO A 61 -3.14 -30.24 10.06
N ASP A 62 -4.19 -30.22 10.90
CA ASP A 62 -5.25 -29.22 10.83
C ASP A 62 -4.74 -27.79 11.14
N ALA A 63 -3.77 -27.65 12.05
CA ALA A 63 -3.21 -26.35 12.41
C ALA A 63 -2.28 -25.78 11.34
N LEU A 64 -1.47 -26.62 10.70
CA LEU A 64 -0.58 -26.20 9.61
C LEU A 64 -1.40 -25.88 8.35
N ASP A 65 -2.42 -26.68 8.06
CA ASP A 65 -3.35 -26.43 6.96
C ASP A 65 -4.09 -25.10 7.16
N ALA A 66 -4.58 -24.83 8.37
CA ALA A 66 -5.23 -23.56 8.69
C ALA A 66 -4.28 -22.36 8.55
N ALA A 67 -3.02 -22.49 8.98
CA ALA A 67 -2.02 -21.44 8.82
C ALA A 67 -1.70 -21.18 7.35
N ALA A 68 -1.59 -22.23 6.52
CA ALA A 68 -1.38 -22.08 5.08
C ALA A 68 -2.58 -21.41 4.40
N GLN A 69 -3.80 -21.83 4.74
CA GLN A 69 -5.02 -21.20 4.22
C GLN A 69 -5.10 -19.71 4.59
N ALA A 70 -4.80 -19.37 5.84
CA ALA A 70 -4.77 -17.98 6.30
C ALA A 70 -3.73 -17.15 5.55
N ASN A 71 -2.50 -17.64 5.41
CA ASN A 71 -1.43 -16.95 4.68
C ASN A 71 -1.75 -16.75 3.19
N ILE A 72 -2.34 -17.76 2.54
CA ILE A 72 -2.80 -17.66 1.15
C ILE A 72 -3.90 -16.60 1.02
N SER A 73 -4.91 -16.63 1.91
CA SER A 73 -6.00 -15.66 1.91
C SER A 73 -5.52 -14.22 2.15
N GLU A 74 -4.64 -14.04 3.14
CA GLU A 74 -4.04 -12.76 3.50
C GLU A 74 -3.21 -12.19 2.33
N THR A 75 -2.38 -13.03 1.69
CA THR A 75 -1.57 -12.62 0.54
C THR A 75 -2.44 -12.24 -0.66
N ILE A 76 -3.46 -13.04 -0.98
CA ILE A 76 -4.39 -12.75 -2.08
C ILE A 76 -5.11 -11.43 -1.84
N THR A 77 -5.77 -11.27 -0.68
CA THR A 77 -6.57 -10.08 -0.38
C THR A 77 -5.70 -8.82 -0.31
N THR A 78 -4.54 -8.90 0.34
CA THR A 78 -3.58 -7.80 0.39
C THR A 78 -3.09 -7.44 -1.01
N SER A 79 -2.76 -8.43 -1.86
CA SER A 79 -2.33 -8.15 -3.23
C SER A 79 -3.37 -7.39 -4.03
N MET A 80 -4.66 -7.67 -3.83
CA MET A 80 -5.74 -6.94 -4.48
C MET A 80 -5.79 -5.47 -4.02
N LEU A 81 -5.54 -5.19 -2.74
CA LEU A 81 -5.40 -3.82 -2.24
C LEU A 81 -4.18 -3.10 -2.83
N LEU A 82 -3.00 -3.73 -2.78
CA LEU A 82 -1.75 -3.09 -3.21
C LEU A 82 -1.71 -2.85 -4.73
N THR A 83 -2.41 -3.69 -5.50
CA THR A 83 -2.56 -3.54 -6.96
C THR A 83 -3.77 -2.70 -7.35
N ASN A 84 -4.56 -2.23 -6.37
CA ASN A 84 -5.62 -1.27 -6.60
C ASN A 84 -5.06 0.16 -6.52
N GLY A 85 -4.93 0.79 -7.69
CA GLY A 85 -4.42 2.16 -7.83
C GLY A 85 -5.25 3.24 -7.14
N GLU A 86 -6.49 2.95 -6.71
CA GLU A 86 -7.33 3.87 -5.94
C GLU A 86 -7.06 3.81 -4.43
N ALA A 87 -6.48 2.72 -3.90
CA ALA A 87 -6.41 2.46 -2.44
C ALA A 87 -4.98 2.42 -1.87
N VAL A 88 -3.99 1.94 -2.63
CA VAL A 88 -2.57 2.09 -2.28
C VAL A 88 -1.76 2.33 -3.53
N ARG A 89 -1.09 3.49 -3.61
CA ARG A 89 -0.19 3.81 -4.73
C ARG A 89 1.25 3.57 -4.33
N PHE A 90 1.80 2.43 -4.73
CA PHE A 90 3.23 2.17 -4.65
C PHE A 90 3.97 2.85 -5.79
N GLY A 91 5.09 3.46 -5.42
CA GLY A 91 5.95 4.18 -6.33
C GLY A 91 7.13 3.33 -6.82
N LEU A 92 7.79 3.78 -7.88
CA LEU A 92 9.09 3.20 -8.30
C LEU A 92 10.21 3.51 -7.29
N TRP A 93 9.99 4.47 -6.39
CA TRP A 93 10.94 4.85 -5.36
C TRP A 93 10.24 5.15 -4.04
N ASN A 94 10.68 4.49 -2.97
CA ASN A 94 10.10 4.60 -1.63
C ASN A 94 11.08 5.32 -0.70
N PHE A 95 10.57 6.22 0.15
CA PHE A 95 11.39 7.01 1.05
C PHE A 95 10.72 7.16 2.42
N ASN A 96 11.53 7.40 3.46
CA ASN A 96 11.05 7.74 4.80
C ASN A 96 10.79 9.25 4.88
N PRO A 97 9.54 9.72 5.11
CA PRO A 97 9.25 11.15 5.18
C PRO A 97 10.03 11.89 6.28
N ASN A 98 10.39 11.21 7.38
CA ASN A 98 11.17 11.81 8.46
C ASN A 98 12.57 12.26 8.01
N ASP A 99 13.16 11.58 7.01
CA ASP A 99 14.51 11.87 6.53
C ASP A 99 14.57 13.14 5.65
N TYR A 100 13.43 13.56 5.08
CA TYR A 100 13.36 14.67 4.12
C TYR A 100 12.58 15.88 4.62
N PHE A 101 11.63 15.68 5.53
CA PHE A 101 10.70 16.73 5.97
C PHE A 101 10.85 17.11 7.45
N GLU A 102 11.83 16.55 8.18
CA GLU A 102 12.12 16.86 9.59
C GLU A 102 10.88 16.77 10.52
N ILE A 103 9.96 15.85 10.24
CA ILE A 103 8.66 15.72 10.94
C ILE A 103 8.81 15.03 12.32
N ASP A 104 9.94 14.35 12.57
CA ASP A 104 10.31 13.61 13.79
C ASP A 104 9.13 12.85 14.42
N ASN A 105 8.43 12.05 13.61
CA ASN A 105 7.26 11.28 14.04
C ASN A 105 7.20 9.93 13.33
N ASP A 106 7.43 8.85 14.09
CA ASP A 106 7.48 7.46 13.61
C ASP A 106 6.18 7.01 12.91
N GLN A 107 5.06 7.69 13.13
CA GLN A 107 3.78 7.37 12.48
C GLN A 107 3.73 7.79 11.01
N PHE A 108 4.59 8.72 10.57
CA PHE A 108 4.76 9.09 9.16
C PHE A 108 5.74 8.19 8.40
N GLY A 109 6.55 7.40 9.12
CA GLY A 109 7.55 6.52 8.54
C GLY A 109 8.60 6.13 9.57
N SER A 110 9.13 4.91 9.47
CA SER A 110 10.29 4.45 10.22
C SER A 110 11.28 3.77 9.29
N ALA A 111 12.51 3.52 9.75
CA ALA A 111 13.48 2.73 8.98
C ALA A 111 12.89 1.37 8.58
N ASP A 112 12.20 0.71 9.51
CA ASP A 112 11.56 -0.59 9.29
C ASP A 112 10.44 -0.51 8.22
N SER A 113 9.60 0.52 8.24
CA SER A 113 8.51 0.65 7.25
C SER A 113 9.03 1.10 5.88
N ALA A 114 10.13 1.86 5.85
CA ALA A 114 10.85 2.20 4.62
C ALA A 114 11.51 0.96 4.00
N GLN A 115 12.12 0.09 4.82
CA GLN A 115 12.66 -1.19 4.38
C GLN A 115 11.54 -2.09 3.83
N LEU A 116 10.46 -2.30 4.58
CA LEU A 116 9.31 -3.10 4.13
C LEU A 116 8.74 -2.61 2.78
N ARG A 117 8.70 -1.28 2.56
CA ARG A 117 8.28 -0.71 1.27
C ARG A 117 9.30 -0.97 0.16
N GLN A 118 10.59 -1.04 0.44
CA GLN A 118 11.62 -1.38 -0.55
C GLN A 118 11.56 -2.86 -0.97
N GLU A 119 11.05 -3.72 -0.10
CA GLU A 119 10.82 -5.15 -0.35
C GLU A 119 9.63 -5.40 -1.29
N ILE A 120 8.74 -4.41 -1.46
CA ILE A 120 7.50 -4.53 -2.26
C ILE A 120 7.67 -3.86 -3.63
N SER A 121 7.48 -4.65 -4.69
CA SER A 121 7.41 -4.19 -6.08
C SER A 121 6.02 -4.43 -6.66
N VAL A 122 5.36 -3.37 -7.13
CA VAL A 122 4.01 -3.44 -7.72
C VAL A 122 4.00 -2.84 -9.12
N VAL A 123 3.35 -3.53 -10.05
CA VAL A 123 3.04 -3.01 -11.39
C VAL A 123 1.58 -3.33 -11.68
N SER A 124 0.82 -2.35 -12.18
CA SER A 124 -0.55 -2.57 -12.66
C SER A 124 -0.80 -1.81 -13.96
N LEU A 125 -1.55 -2.44 -14.86
CA LEU A 125 -1.89 -1.94 -16.18
C LEU A 125 -3.41 -2.04 -16.36
N PRO A 126 -4.17 -1.01 -15.96
CA PRO A 126 -5.60 -0.95 -16.19
C PRO A 126 -5.91 -0.42 -17.59
N TYR A 127 -6.94 -0.98 -18.22
CA TYR A 127 -7.56 -0.46 -19.42
C TYR A 127 -9.07 -0.43 -19.24
N GLN A 128 -9.69 0.72 -19.47
CA GLN A 128 -11.11 0.93 -19.26
C GLN A 128 -11.80 1.43 -20.52
N TRP A 129 -12.85 0.74 -20.95
CA TRP A 129 -13.79 1.23 -21.94
C TRP A 129 -14.97 1.90 -21.24
N GLN A 130 -15.49 2.97 -21.84
CA GLN A 130 -16.67 3.69 -21.36
C GLN A 130 -17.62 3.94 -22.53
N THR A 131 -18.90 3.64 -22.34
CA THR A 131 -19.95 3.91 -23.33
C THR A 131 -21.19 4.48 -22.66
N HIS A 132 -21.85 5.42 -23.34
CA HIS A 132 -23.11 5.99 -22.85
C HIS A 132 -24.27 5.10 -23.27
N LEU A 133 -25.19 4.84 -22.34
CA LEU A 133 -26.39 4.07 -22.62
C LEU A 133 -27.40 4.95 -23.39
N PRO A 134 -27.89 4.52 -24.57
CA PRO A 134 -28.80 5.32 -25.37
C PRO A 134 -30.07 5.71 -24.62
N GLY A 135 -30.35 7.01 -24.55
CA GLY A 135 -31.58 7.54 -23.94
C GLY A 135 -31.52 7.72 -22.41
N SER A 136 -30.33 7.67 -21.80
CA SER A 136 -30.11 7.91 -20.37
C SER A 136 -28.80 8.65 -20.12
N ASP A 137 -28.64 9.26 -18.93
CA ASP A 137 -27.37 9.84 -18.45
C ASP A 137 -26.43 8.78 -17.84
N ASP A 138 -26.70 7.50 -18.13
CA ASP A 138 -25.99 6.35 -17.60
C ASP A 138 -24.80 5.97 -18.50
N GLU A 139 -23.74 5.54 -17.84
CA GLU A 139 -22.54 5.02 -18.49
C GLU A 139 -22.33 3.56 -18.10
N LEU A 140 -21.95 2.75 -19.08
CA LEU A 140 -21.41 1.42 -18.85
C LEU A 140 -19.88 1.50 -18.98
N LEU A 141 -19.21 0.98 -17.97
CA LEU A 141 -17.76 0.91 -17.86
C LEU A 141 -17.38 -0.56 -17.93
N VAL A 142 -16.35 -0.87 -18.71
CA VAL A 142 -15.73 -2.20 -18.73
C VAL A 142 -14.27 -2.02 -18.38
N LEU A 143 -13.77 -2.77 -17.40
CA LEU A 143 -12.38 -2.71 -16.95
C LEU A 143 -11.71 -4.04 -17.24
N ALA A 144 -10.52 -3.98 -17.82
CA ALA A 144 -9.56 -5.07 -17.84
C ALA A 144 -8.26 -4.60 -17.19
N LYS A 145 -7.71 -5.35 -16.24
CA LYS A 145 -6.45 -4.99 -15.57
C LYS A 145 -5.52 -6.20 -15.51
N LEU A 146 -4.24 -5.97 -15.75
CA LEU A 146 -3.18 -6.93 -15.43
C LEU A 146 -2.31 -6.34 -14.33
N ALA A 147 -1.96 -7.12 -13.32
CA ALA A 147 -1.07 -6.68 -12.26
C ALA A 147 -0.08 -7.75 -11.81
N TYR A 148 1.03 -7.26 -11.26
CA TYR A 148 2.15 -8.04 -10.74
C TYR A 148 2.56 -7.45 -9.39
N LEU A 149 2.67 -8.31 -8.39
CA LEU A 149 3.20 -8.01 -7.06
C LEU A 149 4.34 -8.97 -6.76
N ASP A 150 5.44 -8.42 -6.26
CA ASP A 150 6.58 -9.17 -5.73
C ASP A 150 6.95 -8.59 -4.37
N ILE A 151 7.08 -9.45 -3.37
CA ILE A 151 7.51 -9.10 -2.02
C ILE A 151 8.70 -9.99 -1.69
N ASP A 152 9.87 -9.41 -1.41
CA ASP A 152 11.10 -10.15 -1.10
C ASP A 152 11.60 -9.74 0.29
N GLN A 153 11.46 -10.62 1.27
CA GLN A 153 11.67 -10.32 2.69
C GLN A 153 12.72 -11.24 3.32
N ASP A 154 13.51 -10.68 4.23
CA ASP A 154 14.33 -11.46 5.13
C ASP A 154 13.55 -11.80 6.41
N ILE A 155 13.25 -13.09 6.60
CA ILE A 155 12.44 -13.60 7.72
C ILE A 155 13.24 -14.51 8.65
N GLN A 156 12.69 -14.80 9.83
CA GLN A 156 13.16 -15.90 10.66
C GLN A 156 12.07 -16.96 10.75
N VAL A 157 12.22 -18.07 10.02
CA VAL A 157 11.25 -19.17 10.09
C VAL A 157 11.23 -19.79 11.50
N VAL A 158 12.40 -19.84 12.14
CA VAL A 158 12.56 -20.29 13.53
C VAL A 158 13.26 -19.21 14.31
N ALA A 159 12.64 -18.76 15.41
CA ALA A 159 13.26 -17.81 16.32
C ALA A 159 14.56 -18.41 16.87
N SER A 160 15.69 -17.76 16.59
CA SER A 160 16.99 -18.19 17.06
C SER A 160 17.84 -16.98 17.42
N ASP A 161 18.78 -17.16 18.35
CA ASP A 161 19.73 -16.12 18.74
C ASP A 161 20.81 -15.88 17.65
N ASN A 162 20.78 -16.64 16.55
CA ASN A 162 21.69 -16.45 15.42
C ASN A 162 21.25 -15.26 14.55
N PRO A 163 22.21 -14.45 14.07
CA PRO A 163 21.91 -13.27 13.26
C PRO A 163 21.48 -13.58 11.82
N GLY A 164 21.44 -14.85 11.42
CA GLY A 164 21.03 -15.23 10.06
C GLY A 164 19.54 -15.04 9.86
N GLN A 165 19.15 -14.63 8.65
CA GLN A 165 17.76 -14.55 8.20
C GLN A 165 17.57 -15.48 6.99
N ASP A 166 16.41 -16.12 6.92
CA ASP A 166 15.92 -16.85 5.76
C ASP A 166 15.29 -15.87 4.77
N GLU A 167 15.18 -16.24 3.50
CA GLU A 167 14.58 -15.38 2.46
C GLU A 167 13.19 -15.91 2.11
N LEU A 168 12.18 -15.04 2.13
CA LEU A 168 10.83 -15.34 1.71
C LEU A 168 10.46 -14.43 0.55
N ARG A 169 10.07 -15.03 -0.57
CA ARG A 169 9.61 -14.29 -1.73
C ARG A 169 8.21 -14.69 -2.12
N ASP A 170 7.30 -13.73 -2.06
CA ASP A 170 5.92 -13.84 -2.52
C ASP A 170 5.76 -13.16 -3.89
N THR A 171 5.12 -13.86 -4.82
CA THR A 171 4.80 -13.32 -6.14
C THR A 171 3.34 -13.58 -6.45
N VAL A 172 2.60 -12.53 -6.82
CA VAL A 172 1.22 -12.62 -7.28
C VAL A 172 1.10 -12.01 -8.67
N ILE A 173 0.55 -12.77 -9.60
CA ILE A 173 0.13 -12.29 -10.92
C ILE A 173 -1.39 -12.29 -10.94
N SER A 174 -2.02 -11.18 -11.30
CA SER A 174 -3.48 -11.09 -11.37
C SER A 174 -3.96 -10.54 -12.71
N GLY A 175 -5.09 -11.09 -13.16
CA GLY A 175 -5.90 -10.55 -14.24
C GLY A 175 -7.30 -10.25 -13.73
N GLU A 176 -7.80 -9.05 -14.02
CA GLU A 176 -9.11 -8.57 -13.64
C GLU A 176 -9.94 -8.29 -14.90
N LEU A 177 -11.21 -8.66 -14.84
CA LEU A 177 -12.20 -8.27 -15.83
C LEU A 177 -13.55 -8.01 -15.15
N GLY A 178 -14.21 -6.94 -15.52
CA GLY A 178 -15.56 -6.67 -15.02
C GLY A 178 -16.21 -5.46 -15.64
N GLY A 179 -17.38 -5.14 -15.10
CA GLY A 179 -18.16 -4.01 -15.56
C GLY A 179 -18.75 -3.22 -14.42
N ALA A 180 -18.99 -1.94 -14.68
CA ALA A 180 -19.67 -1.06 -13.76
C ALA A 180 -20.70 -0.19 -14.47
N TRP A 181 -21.83 -0.01 -13.81
CA TRP A 181 -22.88 0.92 -14.20
C TRP A 181 -22.73 2.19 -13.39
N ARG A 182 -22.67 3.33 -14.08
CA ARG A 182 -22.53 4.65 -13.48
C ARG A 182 -23.73 5.50 -13.82
N HIS A 183 -24.38 6.02 -12.79
CA HIS A 183 -25.55 6.86 -12.88
C HIS A 183 -25.27 8.25 -12.33
N HIS A 184 -25.67 9.28 -13.08
CA HIS A 184 -25.68 10.66 -12.62
C HIS A 184 -27.05 10.98 -12.01
N ILE A 185 -27.10 11.06 -10.68
CA ILE A 185 -28.34 11.44 -9.98
C ILE A 185 -28.67 12.90 -10.29
N ASP A 186 -27.65 13.75 -10.23
CA ASP A 186 -27.69 15.13 -10.69
C ASP A 186 -26.27 15.56 -11.12
N ARG A 187 -26.07 16.86 -11.34
CA ARG A 187 -24.77 17.41 -11.77
C ARG A 187 -23.64 17.28 -10.74
N HIS A 188 -23.96 17.00 -9.47
CA HIS A 188 -22.99 16.86 -8.38
C HIS A 188 -22.86 15.40 -7.95
N TRP A 189 -23.97 14.66 -7.88
CA TRP A 189 -23.98 13.29 -7.37
C TRP A 189 -23.85 12.25 -8.47
N ARG A 190 -22.84 11.39 -8.33
CA ARG A 190 -22.61 10.24 -9.21
C ARG A 190 -22.47 8.98 -8.37
N VAL A 191 -23.19 7.94 -8.76
CA VAL A 191 -23.10 6.60 -8.16
C VAL A 191 -22.60 5.62 -9.19
N THR A 192 -21.64 4.78 -8.82
CA THR A 192 -21.10 3.70 -9.64
C THR A 192 -21.28 2.38 -8.90
N LEU A 193 -21.92 1.40 -9.54
CA LEU A 193 -22.04 0.02 -9.06
C LEU A 193 -21.21 -0.88 -9.96
N GLY A 194 -20.23 -1.57 -9.39
CA GLY A 194 -19.31 -2.43 -10.15
C GLY A 194 -19.36 -3.89 -9.70
N LEU A 195 -18.98 -4.77 -10.61
CA LEU A 195 -18.66 -6.16 -10.31
C LEU A 195 -17.48 -6.61 -11.17
N TYR A 196 -16.42 -7.03 -10.50
CA TYR A 196 -15.19 -7.49 -11.13
C TYR A 196 -14.86 -8.92 -10.73
N SER A 197 -14.18 -9.63 -11.61
CA SER A 197 -13.67 -10.97 -11.39
C SER A 197 -12.16 -10.95 -11.55
N HIS A 198 -11.47 -11.58 -10.60
CA HIS A 198 -10.01 -11.68 -10.57
C HIS A 198 -9.57 -13.12 -10.69
N LEU A 199 -8.65 -13.38 -11.60
CA LEU A 199 -7.87 -14.60 -11.68
C LEU A 199 -6.47 -14.31 -11.16
N LEU A 200 -6.08 -14.98 -10.08
CA LEU A 200 -4.79 -14.79 -9.45
C LEU A 200 -3.97 -16.07 -9.50
N HIS A 201 -2.66 -15.91 -9.73
CA HIS A 201 -1.66 -16.93 -9.54
C HIS A 201 -0.68 -16.48 -8.45
N TYR A 202 -0.74 -17.13 -7.31
CA TYR A 202 0.13 -16.88 -6.17
C TYR A 202 1.24 -17.94 -6.11
N LYS A 203 2.45 -17.48 -5.80
CA LYS A 203 3.60 -18.33 -5.57
C LYS A 203 4.42 -17.78 -4.41
N ASN A 204 4.81 -18.67 -3.51
CA ASN A 204 5.81 -18.37 -2.49
C ASN A 204 7.08 -19.19 -2.73
N ARG A 205 8.24 -18.62 -2.40
CA ARG A 205 9.51 -19.33 -2.32
C ARG A 205 10.23 -18.97 -1.03
N THR A 206 10.71 -19.99 -0.32
CA THR A 206 11.50 -19.80 0.89
C THR A 206 12.89 -20.41 0.70
N ARG A 207 13.94 -19.64 1.00
CA ARG A 207 15.31 -20.15 1.12
C ARG A 207 15.72 -20.19 2.58
N TYR A 208 15.84 -21.41 3.09
CA TYR A 208 16.33 -21.71 4.43
C TYR A 208 17.86 -21.50 4.51
N LYS A 209 18.26 -20.29 4.89
CA LYS A 209 19.66 -19.90 5.06
C LYS A 209 20.17 -20.25 6.45
N THR A 210 19.29 -20.29 7.46
CA THR A 210 19.69 -20.55 8.85
C THR A 210 19.74 -22.05 9.18
N GLU A 211 20.73 -22.48 9.98
CA GLU A 211 20.82 -23.89 10.43
C GLU A 211 19.62 -24.32 11.27
N ALA A 212 18.98 -23.38 11.97
CA ALA A 212 17.80 -23.64 12.78
C ALA A 212 16.55 -23.93 11.94
N SER A 213 16.44 -23.35 10.74
CA SER A 213 15.25 -23.49 9.88
C SER A 213 15.32 -24.68 8.92
N LYS A 214 16.53 -25.08 8.48
CA LYS A 214 16.74 -26.22 7.57
C LYS A 214 16.02 -27.52 7.96
N PRO A 215 15.96 -27.94 9.24
CA PRO A 215 15.26 -29.16 9.64
C PRO A 215 13.74 -29.10 9.43
N PHE A 216 13.15 -27.90 9.33
CA PHE A 216 11.71 -27.71 9.14
C PHE A 216 11.30 -27.64 7.68
N ALA A 217 12.23 -27.43 6.75
CA ALA A 217 11.95 -27.38 5.32
C ALA A 217 11.11 -28.58 4.83
N PRO A 218 11.41 -29.85 5.19
CA PRO A 218 10.62 -31.00 4.72
C PRO A 218 9.16 -31.03 5.20
N VAL A 219 8.83 -30.29 6.26
CA VAL A 219 7.47 -30.23 6.83
C VAL A 219 6.69 -29.05 6.27
N LEU A 220 7.38 -27.94 5.97
CA LEU A 220 6.76 -26.71 5.49
C LEU A 220 6.64 -26.66 3.96
N ASP A 221 7.62 -27.23 3.26
CA ASP A 221 7.70 -27.17 1.81
C ASP A 221 6.55 -27.92 1.14
N GLY A 222 5.89 -27.23 0.19
CA GLY A 222 4.72 -27.74 -0.49
C GLY A 222 3.42 -27.63 0.31
N VAL A 223 3.48 -27.18 1.57
CA VAL A 223 2.31 -26.96 2.43
C VAL A 223 2.12 -25.47 2.70
N LEU A 224 3.10 -24.84 3.35
CA LEU A 224 3.11 -23.40 3.70
C LEU A 224 4.07 -22.61 2.82
N THR A 225 5.26 -23.16 2.58
CA THR A 225 6.36 -22.52 1.84
C THR A 225 6.61 -23.23 0.52
N ASN A 226 7.24 -22.54 -0.43
CA ASN A 226 7.56 -23.12 -1.73
C ASN A 226 6.32 -23.67 -2.46
N ILE A 227 5.20 -22.94 -2.35
CA ILE A 227 3.89 -23.31 -2.91
C ILE A 227 3.52 -22.52 -4.16
N SER A 228 2.52 -23.01 -4.88
CA SER A 228 1.89 -22.31 -6.00
C SER A 228 0.40 -22.61 -6.02
N VAL A 229 -0.43 -21.56 -6.01
CA VAL A 229 -1.88 -21.65 -5.85
C VAL A 229 -2.56 -20.69 -6.81
N ASN A 230 -3.67 -21.11 -7.41
CA ASN A 230 -4.51 -20.22 -8.20
C ASN A 230 -5.78 -19.86 -7.42
N ALA A 231 -6.31 -18.66 -7.64
CA ALA A 231 -7.55 -18.20 -7.04
C ALA A 231 -8.47 -17.50 -8.04
N LEU A 232 -9.77 -17.68 -7.82
CA LEU A 232 -10.83 -16.95 -8.49
C LEU A 232 -11.58 -16.14 -7.43
N VAL A 233 -11.67 -14.84 -7.64
CA VAL A 233 -12.22 -13.89 -6.65
C VAL A 233 -13.21 -12.96 -7.33
N ALA A 234 -14.35 -12.73 -6.68
CA ALA A 234 -15.33 -11.75 -7.09
C ALA A 234 -15.21 -10.48 -6.23
N GLU A 235 -15.38 -9.33 -6.86
CA GLU A 235 -15.27 -8.02 -6.23
C GLU A 235 -16.44 -7.12 -6.64
N PRO A 236 -17.56 -7.13 -5.90
CA PRO A 236 -18.57 -6.09 -6.00
C PRO A 236 -18.06 -4.76 -5.43
N THR A 237 -18.39 -3.67 -6.11
CA THR A 237 -17.98 -2.32 -5.71
C THR A 237 -19.14 -1.34 -5.70
N LEU A 238 -19.05 -0.33 -4.82
CA LEU A 238 -19.97 0.79 -4.73
C LEU A 238 -19.16 2.07 -4.53
N THR A 239 -19.23 2.97 -5.50
CA THR A 239 -18.60 4.28 -5.43
C THR A 239 -19.64 5.38 -5.47
N VAL A 240 -19.58 6.31 -4.53
CA VAL A 240 -20.39 7.53 -4.50
C VAL A 240 -19.45 8.73 -4.59
N ASN A 241 -19.73 9.64 -5.53
CA ASN A 241 -18.97 10.87 -5.73
C ASN A 241 -19.89 12.08 -5.60
N TYR A 242 -19.39 13.13 -4.94
CA TYR A 242 -19.98 14.47 -4.92
C TYR A 242 -18.99 15.45 -5.56
N LEU A 243 -19.38 15.97 -6.72
CA LEU A 243 -18.58 16.81 -7.60
C LEU A 243 -18.96 18.28 -7.41
N LEU A 244 -17.96 19.14 -7.23
CA LEU A 244 -18.14 20.58 -7.09
C LEU A 244 -17.06 21.33 -7.85
N ASP A 245 -17.46 22.15 -8.82
CA ASP A 245 -16.58 23.12 -9.46
C ASP A 245 -16.61 24.43 -8.67
N ALA A 246 -15.55 24.72 -7.94
CA ALA A 246 -15.46 25.92 -7.10
C ALA A 246 -14.03 26.45 -7.01
N GLN A 247 -13.90 27.78 -6.99
CA GLN A 247 -12.62 28.48 -6.82
C GLN A 247 -11.57 28.13 -7.90
N GLY A 248 -12.04 27.80 -9.11
CA GLY A 248 -11.16 27.41 -10.21
C GLY A 248 -10.54 26.02 -10.05
N ALA A 249 -11.11 25.16 -9.20
CA ALA A 249 -10.71 23.79 -9.00
C ALA A 249 -11.93 22.85 -9.06
N GLN A 250 -11.68 21.59 -9.42
CA GLN A 250 -12.68 20.53 -9.38
C GLN A 250 -12.49 19.74 -8.09
N TRP A 251 -13.52 19.72 -7.25
CA TRP A 251 -13.53 19.00 -5.99
C TRP A 251 -14.38 17.74 -6.15
N ASN A 252 -13.82 16.60 -5.77
CA ASN A 252 -14.52 15.33 -5.75
C ASN A 252 -14.43 14.71 -4.36
N PHE A 253 -15.53 14.75 -3.62
CA PHE A 253 -15.66 14.00 -2.37
C PHE A 253 -16.17 12.61 -2.72
N PHE A 254 -15.42 11.58 -2.31
CA PHE A 254 -15.72 10.21 -2.72
C PHE A 254 -15.84 9.29 -1.51
N SER A 255 -16.68 8.28 -1.68
CA SER A 255 -16.80 7.10 -0.82
C SER A 255 -16.78 5.88 -1.73
N ASP A 256 -15.80 5.01 -1.56
CA ASP A 256 -15.49 3.92 -2.47
C ASP A 256 -15.33 2.60 -1.71
N TYR A 257 -16.30 1.71 -1.85
CA TYR A 257 -16.39 0.46 -1.11
C TYR A 257 -16.15 -0.73 -2.03
N HIS A 258 -15.32 -1.65 -1.57
CA HIS A 258 -14.99 -2.88 -2.24
C HIS A 258 -15.13 -4.04 -1.27
N TYR A 259 -15.82 -5.09 -1.70
CA TYR A 259 -15.90 -6.35 -0.98
C TYR A 259 -15.28 -7.45 -1.82
N ILE A 260 -14.49 -8.30 -1.21
CA ILE A 260 -13.69 -9.34 -1.86
C ILE A 260 -14.16 -10.68 -1.30
N ALA A 261 -14.56 -11.59 -2.19
CA ALA A 261 -14.89 -12.96 -1.80
C ALA A 261 -14.45 -13.94 -2.90
N GLY A 262 -13.69 -14.96 -2.53
CA GLY A 262 -13.15 -15.89 -3.51
C GLY A 262 -12.81 -17.26 -2.97
N THR A 263 -12.20 -18.06 -3.84
CA THR A 263 -11.75 -19.41 -3.50
C THR A 263 -10.54 -19.78 -4.34
N THR A 264 -9.65 -20.59 -3.77
CA THR A 264 -8.56 -21.21 -4.52
C THR A 264 -9.07 -22.38 -5.35
N TYR A 265 -8.39 -22.66 -6.46
CA TYR A 265 -8.71 -23.79 -7.34
C TYR A 265 -7.45 -24.51 -7.81
N GLY A 266 -7.62 -25.78 -8.18
CA GLY A 266 -6.49 -26.65 -8.53
C GLY A 266 -5.65 -27.10 -7.32
N ALA A 267 -6.15 -26.89 -6.10
CA ALA A 267 -5.51 -27.36 -4.87
C ALA A 267 -5.58 -28.90 -4.77
N HIS A 268 -4.44 -29.53 -4.49
CA HIS A 268 -4.33 -30.99 -4.32
C HIS A 268 -4.30 -31.43 -2.85
N ILE A 269 -4.13 -30.49 -1.92
CA ILE A 269 -4.11 -30.71 -0.47
C ILE A 269 -5.05 -29.72 0.23
N GLU A 270 -5.51 -30.04 1.45
CA GLU A 270 -6.43 -29.18 2.21
C GLU A 270 -5.80 -27.83 2.56
N ALA A 271 -4.50 -27.79 2.89
CA ALA A 271 -3.74 -26.56 3.15
C ALA A 271 -3.89 -25.47 2.08
N HIS A 272 -4.15 -25.85 0.82
CA HIS A 272 -4.24 -24.91 -0.29
C HIS A 272 -5.68 -24.54 -0.65
N LYS A 273 -6.69 -25.06 0.06
CA LYS A 273 -8.11 -24.73 -0.12
C LYS A 273 -8.53 -23.50 0.69
N ALA A 274 -7.97 -22.34 0.33
CA ALA A 274 -8.28 -21.08 0.98
C ALA A 274 -9.56 -20.42 0.40
N LYS A 275 -10.19 -19.59 1.21
CA LYS A 275 -11.37 -18.79 0.86
C LYS A 275 -11.09 -17.33 1.24
N PRO A 276 -10.37 -16.57 0.40
CA PRO A 276 -10.07 -15.17 0.68
C PRO A 276 -11.37 -14.37 0.82
N GLU A 277 -11.49 -13.65 1.93
CA GLU A 277 -12.59 -12.73 2.21
C GLU A 277 -12.09 -11.46 2.89
N ALA A 278 -12.38 -10.31 2.28
CA ALA A 278 -11.96 -9.03 2.81
C ALA A 278 -12.88 -7.90 2.34
N PHE A 279 -12.71 -6.72 2.92
CA PHE A 279 -13.26 -5.50 2.37
C PHE A 279 -12.28 -4.35 2.59
N PHE A 280 -12.39 -3.32 1.75
CA PHE A 280 -11.82 -2.03 2.04
C PHE A 280 -12.79 -0.92 1.65
N TRP A 281 -12.74 0.18 2.40
CA TRP A 281 -13.62 1.32 2.23
C TRP A 281 -12.82 2.61 2.30
N SER A 282 -12.69 3.28 1.16
CA SER A 282 -11.95 4.53 1.02
C SER A 282 -12.90 5.72 1.05
N ASN A 283 -12.67 6.65 1.95
CA ASN A 283 -13.45 7.88 2.07
C ASN A 283 -12.51 9.07 2.03
N GLY A 284 -12.76 10.02 1.14
CA GLY A 284 -11.81 11.10 0.95
C GLY A 284 -12.23 12.22 0.03
N LEU A 285 -11.23 13.01 -0.31
CA LEU A 285 -11.32 14.16 -1.19
C LEU A 285 -10.23 14.07 -2.25
N ARG A 286 -10.62 14.33 -3.50
CA ARG A 286 -9.73 14.61 -4.62
C ARG A 286 -9.94 16.05 -5.07
N VAL A 287 -8.86 16.78 -5.32
CA VAL A 287 -8.90 18.14 -5.86
C VAL A 287 -8.02 18.22 -7.08
N LYS A 288 -8.59 18.68 -8.20
CA LYS A 288 -7.89 18.92 -9.45
C LYS A 288 -7.86 20.42 -9.73
N VAL A 289 -6.67 20.99 -9.80
CA VAL A 289 -6.47 22.42 -10.05
C VAL A 289 -5.85 22.60 -11.44
N PRO A 290 -6.61 23.09 -12.43
CA PRO A 290 -6.08 23.37 -13.76
C PRO A 290 -5.01 24.45 -13.71
N THR A 291 -3.83 24.12 -14.21
CA THR A 291 -2.73 25.06 -14.38
C THR A 291 -2.63 25.47 -15.85
N LYS A 292 -2.66 26.78 -16.11
CA LYS A 292 -2.53 27.32 -17.47
C LYS A 292 -1.10 27.76 -17.69
N ALA A 293 -0.31 26.96 -18.39
CA ALA A 293 0.98 27.39 -18.94
C ALA A 293 0.82 27.72 -20.43
N ALA A 294 1.32 28.88 -20.87
CA ALA A 294 1.04 29.43 -22.20
C ALA A 294 1.61 28.64 -23.40
N PHE A 295 2.41 27.59 -23.16
CA PHE A 295 3.17 26.88 -24.20
C PHE A 295 3.27 25.36 -23.98
N LEU A 296 2.56 24.80 -22.99
CA LEU A 296 2.56 23.36 -22.69
C LEU A 296 1.13 22.81 -22.83
N PRO A 297 0.96 21.48 -23.04
CA PRO A 297 -0.34 20.81 -22.93
C PRO A 297 -1.02 21.17 -21.60
N ALA A 298 -2.34 20.99 -21.50
CA ALA A 298 -3.04 21.24 -20.24
C ALA A 298 -2.39 20.41 -19.12
N GLN A 299 -2.19 21.08 -17.98
CA GLN A 299 -1.48 20.56 -16.83
C GLN A 299 -2.37 20.72 -15.60
N ASP A 300 -2.45 19.69 -14.78
CA ASP A 300 -3.26 19.73 -13.56
C ASP A 300 -2.43 19.40 -12.34
N LEU A 301 -2.61 20.19 -11.28
CA LEU A 301 -2.18 19.78 -9.95
C LEU A 301 -3.30 18.94 -9.34
N TRP A 302 -2.97 17.71 -8.98
CA TRP A 302 -3.87 16.75 -8.36
C TRP A 302 -3.51 16.55 -6.90
N LEU A 303 -4.50 16.66 -6.02
CA LEU A 303 -4.38 16.44 -4.59
C LEU A 303 -5.36 15.35 -4.18
N ARG A 304 -4.95 14.45 -3.28
CA ARG A 304 -5.83 13.47 -2.66
C ARG A 304 -5.56 13.37 -1.18
N ALA A 305 -6.62 13.27 -0.40
CA ALA A 305 -6.56 12.90 1.01
C ALA A 305 -7.69 11.91 1.30
N ALA A 306 -7.36 10.77 1.91
CA ALA A 306 -8.32 9.70 2.16
C ALA A 306 -8.05 8.97 3.47
N ARG A 307 -9.10 8.42 4.05
CA ARG A 307 -9.03 7.36 5.06
C ARG A 307 -9.49 6.07 4.39
N VAL A 308 -8.74 5.00 4.59
CA VAL A 308 -9.08 3.66 4.11
C VAL A 308 -9.28 2.76 5.31
N ASP A 309 -10.48 2.25 5.48
CA ASP A 309 -10.81 1.20 6.45
C ASP A 309 -10.69 -0.17 5.78
N VAL A 310 -10.11 -1.15 6.47
CA VAL A 310 -9.82 -2.50 5.94
C VAL A 310 -10.32 -3.57 6.91
N GLY A 311 -10.77 -4.70 6.38
CA GLY A 311 -11.27 -5.80 7.19
C GLY A 311 -11.14 -7.17 6.53
N GLY A 312 -11.51 -8.22 7.28
CA GLY A 312 -11.28 -9.60 6.89
C GLY A 312 -9.79 -9.95 6.86
N ASP A 313 -9.41 -10.81 5.92
CA ASP A 313 -8.05 -11.37 5.81
C ASP A 313 -6.96 -10.31 5.55
N MET A 314 -7.34 -9.12 5.08
CA MET A 314 -6.43 -8.01 4.77
C MET A 314 -5.94 -7.24 6.01
N SER A 315 -6.73 -7.21 7.08
CA SER A 315 -6.44 -6.39 8.27
C SER A 315 -5.20 -6.88 9.04
N HIS A 316 -4.93 -8.20 8.99
CA HIS A 316 -3.77 -8.81 9.60
C HIS A 316 -2.47 -8.39 8.89
N ALA A 317 -2.45 -8.41 7.56
CA ALA A 317 -1.27 -8.05 6.77
C ALA A 317 -0.85 -6.59 6.98
N LEU A 318 -1.84 -5.70 7.11
CA LEU A 318 -1.59 -4.28 7.29
C LEU A 318 -1.28 -3.89 8.73
N GLY A 319 -1.46 -4.82 9.68
CA GLY A 319 -1.33 -4.60 11.11
C GLY A 319 -2.26 -3.51 11.64
N SER A 320 -3.34 -3.20 10.91
CA SER A 320 -4.28 -2.12 11.24
C SER A 320 -5.64 -2.38 10.59
N THR A 321 -6.69 -1.83 11.21
CA THR A 321 -8.04 -1.81 10.65
C THR A 321 -8.31 -0.58 9.78
N HIS A 322 -7.38 0.38 9.77
CA HIS A 322 -7.47 1.56 8.92
C HIS A 322 -6.13 2.27 8.73
N TYR A 323 -6.01 3.05 7.66
CA TYR A 323 -4.89 3.93 7.41
C TYR A 323 -5.35 5.20 6.70
N TYR A 324 -4.46 6.18 6.63
CA TYR A 324 -4.68 7.44 5.94
C TYR A 324 -3.71 7.58 4.80
N GLU A 325 -4.18 8.16 3.70
CA GLU A 325 -3.37 8.48 2.53
C GLU A 325 -3.47 9.97 2.20
N ALA A 326 -2.34 10.55 1.79
CA ALA A 326 -2.29 11.89 1.24
C ALA A 326 -1.34 11.93 0.05
N GLY A 327 -1.78 12.47 -1.07
CA GLY A 327 -1.01 12.51 -2.31
C GLY A 327 -1.07 13.86 -3.00
N VAL A 328 0.03 14.22 -3.65
CA VAL A 328 0.18 15.35 -4.57
C VAL A 328 0.75 14.81 -5.86
N ALA A 329 0.16 15.13 -7.00
CA ALA A 329 0.69 14.76 -8.30
C ALA A 329 0.56 15.90 -9.31
N TRP A 330 1.54 15.97 -10.21
CA TRP A 330 1.48 16.83 -11.38
C TRP A 330 1.08 15.99 -12.57
N LEU A 331 -0.04 16.31 -13.21
CA LEU A 331 -0.58 15.62 -14.38
C LEU A 331 -0.32 16.45 -15.64
N VAL A 332 0.05 15.77 -16.72
CA VAL A 332 0.19 16.35 -18.06
C VAL A 332 -0.76 15.61 -18.99
N GLU A 333 -1.67 16.34 -19.63
CA GLU A 333 -2.53 15.78 -20.66
C GLU A 333 -1.70 15.41 -21.88
N THR A 334 -1.92 14.21 -22.40
CA THR A 334 -1.16 13.68 -23.54
C THR A 334 -1.87 13.88 -24.87
N ASN A 335 -3.01 14.60 -24.88
CA ASN A 335 -3.85 14.89 -26.04
C ASN A 335 -4.12 13.64 -26.89
N ASP A 336 -4.31 12.49 -26.23
CA ASP A 336 -4.80 11.27 -26.87
C ASP A 336 -3.86 10.70 -27.96
N PHE A 337 -2.54 10.88 -27.82
CA PHE A 337 -1.53 10.56 -28.84
C PHE A 337 -1.61 9.13 -29.41
N MET A 338 -2.26 8.19 -28.71
CA MET A 338 -2.54 6.82 -29.19
C MET A 338 -3.92 6.23 -28.78
N GLY A 339 -4.86 6.99 -28.19
CA GLY A 339 -6.14 6.45 -27.71
C GLY A 339 -6.04 5.49 -26.51
N ILE A 340 -4.85 5.41 -25.89
CA ILE A 340 -4.51 4.50 -24.79
C ILE A 340 -4.08 5.28 -23.54
N LEU A 341 -3.60 6.52 -23.71
CA LEU A 341 -3.09 7.39 -22.67
C LEU A 341 -3.82 8.73 -22.75
N ASP A 342 -4.58 9.06 -21.72
CA ASP A 342 -5.27 10.34 -21.54
C ASP A 342 -4.32 11.34 -20.88
N ASN A 343 -3.67 10.92 -19.79
CA ASN A 343 -2.70 11.72 -19.05
C ASN A 343 -1.61 10.87 -18.41
N ILE A 344 -0.46 11.53 -18.16
CA ILE A 344 0.67 10.97 -17.40
C ILE A 344 0.98 11.92 -16.26
N GLY A 345 1.24 11.37 -15.08
CA GLY A 345 1.59 12.14 -13.91
C GLY A 345 2.78 11.60 -13.14
N ILE A 346 3.45 12.51 -12.44
CA ILE A 346 4.42 12.18 -11.40
C ILE A 346 3.96 12.81 -10.09
N GLY A 347 3.98 12.04 -9.02
CA GLY A 347 3.50 12.50 -7.73
C GLY A 347 4.23 11.89 -6.55
N ILE A 348 3.87 12.38 -5.38
CA ILE A 348 4.30 11.86 -4.08
C ILE A 348 3.05 11.41 -3.35
N ASN A 349 3.06 10.20 -2.82
CA ASN A 349 2.02 9.65 -1.96
C ASN A 349 2.59 9.36 -0.57
N PHE A 350 1.83 9.67 0.47
CA PHE A 350 2.13 9.40 1.86
C PHE A 350 1.08 8.47 2.43
N ASN A 351 1.49 7.42 3.14
CA ASN A 351 0.59 6.60 3.95
C ASN A 351 0.94 6.73 5.43
N TYR A 352 -0.08 6.74 6.27
CA TYR A 352 0.00 6.91 7.72
C TYR A 352 -0.92 5.90 8.41
N GLY A 353 -0.45 5.25 9.48
CA GLY A 353 -1.29 4.40 10.34
C GLY A 353 -1.38 2.91 9.97
N SER A 354 -0.55 2.41 9.05
CA SER A 354 -0.35 0.98 8.79
C SER A 354 1.12 0.59 8.89
N VAL A 355 1.43 -0.71 8.83
CA VAL A 355 2.82 -1.21 8.71
C VAL A 355 3.51 -0.69 7.45
N LEU A 356 2.72 -0.36 6.43
CA LEU A 356 3.16 0.26 5.19
C LEU A 356 3.23 1.79 5.29
N ARG A 357 3.36 2.41 6.46
CA ARG A 357 3.53 3.88 6.57
C ARG A 357 4.82 4.37 5.89
N GLY A 358 4.77 5.53 5.24
CA GLY A 358 5.92 6.11 4.52
C GLY A 358 5.53 6.90 3.28
N GLY A 359 6.54 7.35 2.52
CA GLY A 359 6.39 8.09 1.27
C GLY A 359 6.77 7.27 0.04
N SER A 360 6.14 7.55 -1.10
CA SER A 360 6.45 6.93 -2.40
C SER A 360 6.36 7.95 -3.53
N ILE A 361 7.26 7.86 -4.52
CA ILE A 361 7.13 8.58 -5.80
C ILE A 361 6.30 7.74 -6.77
N ILE A 362 5.10 8.20 -7.07
CA ILE A 362 4.14 7.49 -7.91
C ILE A 362 4.17 8.01 -9.35
N PHE A 363 4.05 7.09 -10.30
CA PHE A 363 3.74 7.40 -11.68
C PHE A 363 2.26 7.10 -11.91
N MET A 364 1.55 8.06 -12.48
CA MET A 364 0.11 7.98 -12.70
C MET A 364 -0.18 7.94 -14.20
N PHE A 365 -1.14 7.12 -14.58
CA PHE A 365 -1.62 7.01 -15.95
C PHE A 365 -3.15 7.08 -15.93
N ASN A 366 -3.74 7.87 -16.81
CA ASN A 366 -5.19 7.96 -17.03
C ASN A 366 -5.99 8.30 -15.75
N GLU A 367 -5.49 9.23 -14.93
CA GLU A 367 -6.19 9.71 -13.75
C GLU A 367 -7.35 10.63 -14.14
N LYS A 368 -8.57 10.34 -13.69
CA LYS A 368 -9.78 11.12 -14.05
C LYS A 368 -10.08 12.24 -13.07
#